data_AF-A0AAV6BE04-F1
#
_entry.id   AF-A0AAV6BE04-F1
#
_cell.length_a   1.000
_cell.length_b   1.000
_cell.length_c   1.000
_cell.angle_alpha   90.00
_cell.angle_beta   90.00
_cell.angle_gamma   90.00
#
_symmetry.space_group_name_H-M   'P 1'
#
loop_
_entity.id
_entity.type
_entity.pdbx_description
1 polymer ?
#
loop_
_entity_poly.entity_id
_entity_poly.type
_entity_poly.pdbx_seq_one_letter_code
_entity_poly.pdbx_strand_id
1 'polypeptide(L)'
;GHAFLERMRDGWREPCVWHFTNGPDCFREVLAKGEAVLNERPKSWMAPEIRLMMAEAHETAWSLFKSEYWDWARLALDAPTHRTRAIELYEGQLQARPSDPRNPAIRRRLARLRIDVDSGYHRYYCEDID
;
A
#
# COMPACT_ATOMS: atom_id res chain seq x y z
N GLY A 1 -6.82 18.38 -2.91
CA GLY A 1 -5.45 18.30 -2.36
C GLY A 1 -5.47 17.52 -1.05
N HIS A 2 -5.82 18.19 0.05
CA HIS A 2 -5.92 17.57 1.39
C HIS A 2 -6.90 16.39 1.44
N ALA A 3 -8.13 16.58 0.93
CA ALA A 3 -9.14 15.53 0.87
C ALA A 3 -8.74 14.27 0.08
N PHE A 4 -7.81 14.39 -0.89
CA PHE A 4 -7.29 13.22 -1.61
C PHE A 4 -6.29 12.45 -0.75
N LEU A 5 -5.40 13.15 -0.04
CA LEU A 5 -4.45 12.53 0.89
C LEU A 5 -5.16 11.90 2.09
N GLU A 6 -6.20 12.54 2.62
CA GLU A 6 -7.02 11.96 3.69
C GLU A 6 -7.69 10.67 3.21
N ARG A 7 -8.36 10.69 2.05
CA ARG A 7 -8.97 9.49 1.48
C ARG A 7 -7.98 8.38 1.19
N MET A 8 -6.78 8.71 0.71
CA MET A 8 -5.71 7.73 0.51
C MET A 8 -5.16 7.18 1.83
N ARG A 9 -4.99 8.02 2.87
CA ARG A 9 -4.51 7.61 4.20
C ARG A 9 -5.49 6.71 4.92
N ASP A 10 -6.77 7.01 4.77
CA ASP A 10 -7.86 6.27 5.37
C ASP A 10 -8.19 5.00 4.60
N GLY A 11 -7.53 4.72 3.47
CA GLY A 11 -7.88 3.60 2.60
C GLY A 11 -9.33 3.68 2.12
N TRP A 12 -9.91 4.88 2.09
CA TRP A 12 -11.32 5.15 1.82
C TRP A 12 -12.30 4.52 2.85
N ARG A 13 -12.00 4.66 4.17
CA ARG A 13 -12.94 4.44 5.31
C ARG A 13 -14.16 5.39 5.33
N GLU A 14 -14.87 5.57 4.23
CA GLU A 14 -16.33 5.65 4.39
C GLU A 14 -16.73 4.28 4.97
N PRO A 15 -17.80 4.16 5.81
CA PRO A 15 -18.20 2.85 6.29
C PRO A 15 -18.20 1.89 5.10
N CYS A 16 -17.85 0.65 5.37
CA CYS A 16 -17.83 -0.51 4.48
C CYS A 16 -19.05 -0.69 3.55
N VAL A 17 -19.93 0.30 3.39
CA VAL A 17 -20.95 0.48 2.36
C VAL A 17 -20.40 0.37 0.93
N TRP A 18 -19.10 0.64 0.68
CA TRP A 18 -18.45 0.35 -0.62
C TRP A 18 -18.14 -1.15 -0.84
N HIS A 19 -18.36 -2.04 0.15
CA HIS A 19 -18.14 -3.49 0.06
C HIS A 19 -18.95 -4.13 -1.07
N PHE A 20 -20.08 -3.55 -1.47
CA PHE A 20 -20.94 -4.11 -2.52
C PHE A 20 -20.40 -3.93 -3.94
N THR A 21 -19.46 -3.01 -4.18
CA THR A 21 -18.96 -2.72 -5.55
C THR A 21 -17.50 -3.06 -5.78
N ASN A 22 -16.60 -2.93 -4.80
CA ASN A 22 -15.15 -3.10 -5.02
C ASN A 22 -14.48 -4.26 -4.26
N GLY A 23 -15.17 -4.90 -3.32
CA GLY A 23 -14.61 -5.95 -2.47
C GLY A 23 -13.60 -5.42 -1.42
N PRO A 24 -12.97 -6.30 -0.63
CA PRO A 24 -12.13 -5.93 0.53
C PRO A 24 -10.76 -5.36 0.15
N ASP A 25 -10.45 -5.30 -1.15
CA ASP A 25 -9.13 -5.06 -1.72
C ASP A 25 -8.84 -3.55 -1.92
N CYS A 26 -8.99 -2.72 -0.87
CA CYS A 26 -8.79 -1.26 -0.95
C CYS A 26 -7.39 -0.87 -1.47
N PHE A 27 -6.39 -1.74 -1.30
CA PHE A 27 -5.05 -1.55 -1.85
C PHE A 27 -5.05 -1.35 -3.38
N ARG A 28 -5.95 -1.98 -4.13
CA ARG A 28 -6.02 -1.83 -5.60
C ARG A 28 -6.36 -0.40 -6.01
N GLU A 29 -7.27 0.22 -5.27
CA GLU A 29 -7.70 1.59 -5.55
C GLU A 29 -6.62 2.62 -5.19
N VAL A 30 -5.90 2.40 -4.09
CA VAL A 30 -4.73 3.20 -3.70
C VAL A 30 -3.66 3.15 -4.81
N LEU A 31 -3.41 1.98 -5.38
CA LEU A 31 -2.45 1.82 -6.47
C LEU A 31 -2.91 2.53 -7.74
N ALA A 32 -4.14 2.26 -8.20
CA ALA A 32 -4.67 2.85 -9.43
C ALA A 32 -4.75 4.40 -9.37
N LYS A 33 -5.27 4.95 -8.26
CA LYS A 33 -5.38 6.40 -8.08
C LYS A 33 -4.02 7.04 -7.82
N GLY A 34 -3.15 6.37 -7.08
CA GLY A 34 -1.79 6.84 -6.83
C GLY A 34 -1.01 6.98 -8.14
N GLU A 35 -1.07 5.97 -9.00
CA GLU A 35 -0.43 5.99 -10.32
C GLU A 35 -0.99 7.11 -11.21
N ALA A 36 -2.31 7.27 -11.29
CA ALA A 36 -2.93 8.35 -12.05
C ALA A 36 -2.44 9.73 -11.60
N VAL A 37 -2.41 10.00 -10.29
CA VAL A 37 -1.95 11.29 -9.76
C VAL A 37 -0.46 11.51 -9.99
N LEU A 38 0.37 10.46 -9.86
CA LEU A 38 1.80 10.58 -10.10
C LEU A 38 2.13 10.75 -11.59
N ASN A 39 1.33 10.19 -12.49
CA ASN A 39 1.48 10.40 -13.93
C ASN A 39 1.10 11.83 -14.35
N GLU A 40 0.00 12.35 -13.82
CA GLU A 40 -0.43 13.72 -14.10
C GLU A 40 0.44 14.78 -13.41
N ARG A 41 0.87 14.52 -12.17
CA ARG A 41 1.49 15.52 -11.27
C ARG A 41 2.70 14.94 -10.52
N PRO A 42 3.75 14.48 -11.23
CA PRO A 42 4.88 13.75 -10.63
C PRO A 42 5.70 14.55 -9.63
N LYS A 43 5.66 15.90 -9.73
CA LYS A 43 6.39 16.86 -8.89
C LYS A 43 5.49 17.57 -7.87
N SER A 44 4.25 17.13 -7.69
CA SER A 44 3.37 17.74 -6.69
C SER A 44 3.94 17.57 -5.27
N TRP A 45 3.64 18.52 -4.38
CA TRP A 45 4.04 18.43 -2.97
C TRP A 45 3.48 17.17 -2.26
N MET A 46 2.43 16.58 -2.82
CA MET A 46 1.80 15.35 -2.34
C MET A 46 2.52 14.08 -2.81
N ALA A 47 3.31 14.16 -3.89
CA ALA A 47 3.91 13.00 -4.53
C ALA A 47 4.72 12.09 -3.56
N PRO A 48 5.50 12.62 -2.60
CA PRO A 48 6.19 11.76 -1.64
C PRO A 48 5.23 10.97 -0.74
N GLU A 49 4.13 11.59 -0.31
CA GLU A 49 3.13 10.92 0.51
C GLU A 49 2.40 9.84 -0.30
N ILE A 50 2.06 10.12 -1.56
CA ILE A 50 1.42 9.17 -2.46
C ILE A 50 2.30 7.94 -2.71
N ARG A 51 3.60 8.16 -2.96
CA ARG A 51 4.56 7.05 -3.13
C ARG A 51 4.65 6.16 -1.89
N LEU A 52 4.63 6.76 -0.69
CA LEU A 52 4.62 5.98 0.54
C LEU A 52 3.32 5.16 0.68
N MET A 53 2.16 5.74 0.38
CA MET A 53 0.89 5.02 0.44
C MET A 53 0.84 3.88 -0.59
N MET A 54 1.39 4.08 -1.79
CA MET A 54 1.54 3.02 -2.78
C MET A 54 2.49 1.91 -2.31
N ALA A 55 3.60 2.26 -1.62
CA ALA A 55 4.50 1.26 -1.03
C ALA A 55 3.75 0.36 -0.04
N GLU A 56 2.97 0.99 0.82
CA GLU A 56 2.13 0.34 1.82
C GLU A 56 1.03 -0.53 1.20
N ALA A 57 0.41 -0.08 0.09
CA ALA A 57 -0.59 -0.86 -0.66
C ALA A 57 0.02 -2.07 -1.38
N HIS A 58 1.22 -1.92 -1.96
CA HIS A 58 1.95 -3.05 -2.51
C HIS A 58 2.34 -4.06 -1.41
N GLU A 59 2.76 -3.59 -0.24
CA GLU A 59 3.06 -4.45 0.90
C GLU A 59 1.81 -5.22 1.38
N THR A 60 0.64 -4.56 1.45
CA THR A 60 -0.62 -5.23 1.77
C THR A 60 -0.95 -6.34 0.79
N ALA A 61 -0.87 -6.10 -0.52
CA ALA A 61 -1.11 -7.13 -1.52
C ALA A 61 -0.17 -8.35 -1.37
N TRP A 62 1.12 -8.10 -1.11
CA TRP A 62 2.10 -9.17 -0.90
C TRP A 62 1.90 -9.91 0.43
N SER A 63 1.60 -9.20 1.51
CA SER A 63 1.36 -9.76 2.85
C SER A 63 0.12 -10.66 2.85
N LEU A 64 -0.96 -10.22 2.18
CA LEU A 64 -2.16 -11.03 1.99
C LEU A 64 -1.90 -12.33 1.21
N PHE A 65 -0.99 -12.31 0.24
CA PHE A 65 -0.56 -13.54 -0.45
C PHE A 65 0.20 -14.50 0.46
N LYS A 66 0.96 -13.98 1.45
CA LYS A 66 1.71 -14.80 2.40
C LYS A 66 0.82 -15.38 3.50
N SER A 67 -0.25 -14.69 3.86
CA SER A 67 -1.27 -15.21 4.78
C SER A 67 -2.14 -16.27 4.08
N GLU A 68 -2.58 -17.28 4.82
CA GLU A 68 -3.42 -18.39 4.31
C GLU A 68 -4.87 -17.95 3.96
N TYR A 69 -5.06 -16.74 3.44
CA TYR A 69 -6.37 -16.21 3.05
C TYR A 69 -6.94 -16.99 1.85
N TRP A 70 -8.22 -17.36 1.97
CA TRP A 70 -8.84 -18.48 1.25
C TRP A 70 -9.06 -18.29 -0.27
N ASP A 71 -8.73 -17.12 -0.84
CA ASP A 71 -8.88 -16.84 -2.29
C ASP A 71 -7.55 -16.39 -2.94
N TRP A 72 -6.54 -17.25 -2.77
CA TRP A 72 -5.18 -17.08 -3.28
C TRP A 72 -5.11 -16.86 -4.81
N ALA A 73 -6.01 -17.46 -5.60
CA ALA A 73 -5.95 -17.40 -7.06
C ALA A 73 -6.19 -15.97 -7.62
N ARG A 74 -6.99 -15.15 -6.93
CA ARG A 74 -7.32 -13.77 -7.34
C ARG A 74 -6.29 -12.74 -6.85
N LEU A 75 -5.54 -13.07 -5.80
CA LEU A 75 -4.51 -12.22 -5.18
C LEU A 75 -3.08 -12.57 -5.62
N ALA A 76 -2.86 -13.80 -6.12
CA ALA A 76 -1.54 -14.32 -6.50
C ALA A 76 -0.96 -13.75 -7.79
N LEU A 77 -1.78 -13.13 -8.66
CA LEU A 77 -1.25 -12.42 -9.82
C LEU A 77 -0.34 -11.30 -9.29
N ASP A 78 0.97 -11.48 -9.51
CA ASP A 78 2.03 -10.51 -9.29
C ASP A 78 2.51 -10.28 -7.84
N ALA A 79 2.32 -11.22 -6.90
CA ALA A 79 2.84 -11.08 -5.52
C ALA A 79 4.37 -10.78 -5.44
N PRO A 80 5.26 -11.42 -6.23
CA PRO A 80 6.67 -11.03 -6.31
C PRO A 80 6.88 -9.59 -6.84
N THR A 81 6.03 -9.14 -7.76
CA THR A 81 6.04 -7.77 -8.29
C THR A 81 5.64 -6.78 -7.21
N HIS A 82 4.58 -7.06 -6.46
CA HIS A 82 4.15 -6.22 -5.32
C HIS A 82 5.26 -6.07 -4.28
N ARG A 83 5.93 -7.17 -3.91
CA ARG A 83 7.10 -7.12 -3.03
C ARG A 83 8.21 -6.21 -3.57
N THR A 84 8.57 -6.39 -4.85
CA THR A 84 9.62 -5.60 -5.51
C THR A 84 9.25 -4.10 -5.51
N ARG A 85 8.01 -3.76 -5.87
CA ARG A 85 7.53 -2.37 -5.89
C ARG A 85 7.49 -1.75 -4.49
N ALA A 86 7.07 -2.49 -3.47
CA ALA A 86 7.11 -2.00 -2.09
C ALA A 86 8.55 -1.67 -1.66
N ILE A 87 9.51 -2.54 -1.98
CA ILE A 87 10.94 -2.33 -1.70
C ILE A 87 11.44 -1.05 -2.39
N GLU A 88 11.23 -0.92 -3.70
CA GLU A 88 11.66 0.26 -4.48
C GLU A 88 11.12 1.57 -3.92
N LEU A 89 9.82 1.61 -3.60
CA LEU A 89 9.17 2.82 -3.09
C LEU A 89 9.63 3.17 -1.67
N TYR A 90 9.83 2.17 -0.80
CA TYR A 90 10.39 2.40 0.55
C TYR A 90 11.83 2.88 0.51
N GLU A 91 12.66 2.31 -0.36
CA GLU A 91 14.04 2.77 -0.57
C GLU A 91 14.06 4.23 -1.07
N GLY A 92 13.22 4.54 -2.05
CA GLY A 92 13.06 5.91 -2.54
C GLY A 92 12.61 6.90 -1.44
N GLN A 93 11.69 6.49 -0.56
CA GLN A 93 11.25 7.30 0.57
C GLN A 93 12.39 7.55 1.58
N LEU A 94 13.17 6.51 1.92
CA LEU A 94 14.29 6.61 2.85
C LEU A 94 15.41 7.53 2.30
N GLN A 95 15.64 7.50 0.98
CA GLN A 95 16.60 8.38 0.33
C GLN A 95 16.10 9.83 0.24
N ALA A 96 14.85 10.03 -0.19
CA ALA A 96 14.30 11.36 -0.43
C ALA A 96 13.95 12.13 0.85
N ARG A 97 13.63 11.41 1.95
CA ARG A 97 13.14 12.01 3.20
C ARG A 97 13.82 11.37 4.42
N PRO A 98 15.14 11.57 4.60
CA PRO A 98 15.93 10.87 5.62
C PRO A 98 15.45 11.14 7.06
N SER A 99 14.85 12.31 7.30
CA SER A 99 14.33 12.74 8.62
C SER A 99 12.84 12.46 8.84
N ASP A 100 12.15 11.74 7.94
CA ASP A 100 10.73 11.41 8.13
C ASP A 100 10.54 10.52 9.37
N PRO A 101 9.65 10.89 10.31
CA PRO A 101 9.45 10.16 11.56
C PRO A 101 8.96 8.71 11.36
N ARG A 102 8.44 8.37 10.17
CA ARG A 102 8.01 7.00 9.83
C ARG A 102 9.16 6.09 9.41
N ASN A 103 10.36 6.63 9.18
CA ASN A 103 11.51 5.87 8.70
C ASN A 103 11.91 4.67 9.57
N PRO A 104 11.86 4.73 10.92
CA PRO A 104 12.12 3.54 11.74
C PRO A 104 11.15 2.38 11.45
N ALA A 105 9.87 2.66 11.23
CA ALA A 105 8.88 1.65 10.86
C ALA A 105 9.12 1.12 9.44
N ILE A 106 9.40 2.02 8.48
CA ILE A 106 9.76 1.65 7.11
C ILE A 106 10.97 0.71 7.06
N ARG A 107 12.03 1.00 7.83
CA ARG A 107 13.23 0.13 7.88
C ARG A 107 12.92 -1.27 8.40
N ARG A 108 12.05 -1.40 9.42
CA ARG A 108 11.61 -2.70 9.92
C ARG A 108 10.83 -3.49 8.87
N ARG A 109 9.88 -2.83 8.17
CA ARG A 109 9.12 -3.45 7.08
C ARG A 109 10.03 -3.86 5.92
N LEU A 110 10.93 -2.99 5.51
CA LEU A 110 11.91 -3.25 4.45
C LEU A 110 12.83 -4.44 4.77
N ALA A 111 13.26 -4.59 6.03
CA ALA A 111 14.07 -5.73 6.45
C ALA A 111 13.32 -7.06 6.26
N ARG A 112 12.04 -7.12 6.66
CA ARG A 112 11.17 -8.29 6.48
C ARG A 112 10.90 -8.60 5.01
N LEU A 113 10.53 -7.56 4.24
CA LEU A 113 10.34 -7.66 2.80
C LEU A 113 11.57 -8.28 2.13
N ARG A 114 12.78 -7.77 2.39
CA ARG A 114 14.03 -8.26 1.75
C ARG A 114 14.36 -9.73 2.02
N ILE A 115 13.93 -10.28 3.15
CA ILE A 115 14.10 -11.70 3.48
C ILE A 115 12.85 -12.55 3.18
N ASP A 116 11.85 -11.97 2.52
CA ASP A 116 10.61 -12.63 2.09
C ASP A 116 9.79 -13.24 3.25
N VAL A 117 9.88 -12.61 4.43
CA VAL A 117 9.12 -12.94 5.63
C VAL A 117 7.93 -12.01 5.72
N ASP A 118 6.72 -12.56 5.74
CA ASP A 118 5.46 -11.81 5.85
C ASP A 118 5.56 -10.68 6.88
N SER A 119 5.05 -9.50 6.54
CA SER A 119 5.03 -8.34 7.44
C SER A 119 3.74 -8.22 8.26
N GLY A 120 2.68 -8.96 7.91
CA GLY A 120 1.34 -8.84 8.49
C GLY A 120 0.71 -7.45 8.27
N TYR A 121 1.10 -6.76 7.20
CA TYR A 121 0.74 -5.37 6.97
C TYR A 121 -0.55 -5.24 6.15
N HIS A 122 -1.70 -5.31 6.81
CA HIS A 122 -3.01 -5.34 6.15
C HIS A 122 -3.74 -3.98 6.14
N ARG A 123 -3.02 -2.86 6.16
CA ARG A 123 -3.61 -1.51 6.31
C ARG A 123 -4.73 -1.20 5.30
N TYR A 124 -4.56 -1.65 4.06
CA TYR A 124 -5.50 -1.40 2.96
C TYR A 124 -6.31 -2.64 2.60
N TYR A 125 -6.55 -3.49 3.59
CA TYR A 125 -7.44 -4.63 3.50
C TYR A 125 -8.56 -4.45 4.51
N CYS A 126 -9.80 -4.60 4.06
CA CYS A 126 -10.97 -4.61 4.94
C CYS A 126 -11.33 -6.06 5.24
N GLU A 127 -11.00 -6.52 6.46
CA GLU A 127 -11.58 -7.74 7.01
C GLU A 127 -13.03 -7.43 7.37
N ASP A 128 -13.98 -8.20 6.85
CA ASP A 128 -15.35 -8.18 7.37
C ASP A 128 -15.27 -8.52 8.86
N ILE A 129 -15.67 -7.56 9.71
CA ILE A 129 -15.89 -7.82 11.13
C ILE A 129 -17.23 -8.56 11.19
N ASP A 130 -17.16 -9.88 11.39
CA ASP A 130 -18.30 -10.67 11.88
C ASP A 130 -18.81 -10.12 13.22
#